data_AF-A0A2E4WL86-F1
#
_entry.id   AF-A0A2E4WL86-F1
#
_cell.length_a   1.000
_cell.length_b   1.000
_cell.length_c   1.000
_cell.angle_alpha   90.00
_cell.angle_beta   90.00
_cell.angle_gamma   90.00
#
_symmetry.space_group_name_H-M   'P 1'
#
loop_
_entity.id
_entity.type
_entity.pdbx_description
1 polymer ?
#
loop_
_entity_poly.entity_id
_entity_poly.type
_entity_poly.pdbx_seq_one_letter_code
_entity_poly.pdbx_strand_id
1 'polypeptide(L)'
;MVLPSWTNDLNEKILGFLSKLEVRLQPGRYLPCVSGVTYQGKNVSLGFSCFALKIYYMLGHWDKLENEEQKKWISYIKSFQNHHVKNNYDPIKKYAFIDTFLIDYLESFRRKISKRKLLNKIFSISNDDEFLTNSQKAIIAETKQAIASLAEIGEFSDIPYCQFPNSEKKIVEYMEKFDWSKPWASGGQTSALTVFMELEGKRKIPTKEIISLQNATSSFFESIVDSDTGGYFSGDIPNHGMLVNGAMKVLTALDWLNVPIHFPEKLIDTTLSMLPKSDGCHLVDAVYVLHRCCQRTNYKRDTIKDYFISVLDMIRLHHNKDGGFSYNISSAQKSYYGLPISKGYNESDIHGTVLLTWALSMIFQFNNSGSDWKIIKP
;
A
#
# COMPACT_ATOMS: atom_id res chain seq x y z
N MET A 1 2.97 24.26 14.20
CA MET A 1 2.83 24.95 12.89
C MET A 1 1.36 25.30 12.75
N VAL A 2 1.01 26.50 12.31
CA VAL A 2 -0.39 26.78 11.94
C VAL A 2 -0.64 26.09 10.61
N LEU A 3 -1.66 25.23 10.54
CA LEU A 3 -1.97 24.54 9.29
C LEU A 3 -2.44 25.55 8.22
N PRO A 4 -2.06 25.37 6.94
CA PRO A 4 -2.51 26.25 5.87
C PRO A 4 -4.03 26.26 5.73
N SER A 5 -4.65 27.39 5.39
CA SER A 5 -6.11 27.51 5.31
C SER A 5 -6.78 26.57 4.31
N TRP A 6 -6.07 26.08 3.29
CA TRP A 6 -6.62 25.11 2.33
C TRP A 6 -6.95 23.77 2.99
N THR A 7 -6.32 23.44 4.12
CA THR A 7 -6.61 22.22 4.88
C THR A 7 -7.89 22.31 5.71
N ASN A 8 -8.51 23.49 5.76
CA ASN A 8 -9.80 23.66 6.42
C ASN A 8 -10.89 22.87 5.68
N ASP A 9 -11.78 22.26 6.45
CA ASP A 9 -12.94 21.49 5.97
C ASP A 9 -12.57 20.29 5.07
N LEU A 10 -11.32 19.79 5.16
CA LEU A 10 -10.90 18.63 4.36
C LEU A 10 -11.72 17.38 4.69
N ASN A 11 -12.16 17.22 5.93
CA ASN A 11 -13.03 16.10 6.31
C ASN A 11 -14.29 16.05 5.45
N GLU A 12 -15.03 17.16 5.44
CA GLU A 12 -16.29 17.31 4.74
C GLU A 12 -16.09 17.18 3.22
N LYS A 13 -15.00 17.76 2.70
CA LYS A 13 -14.66 17.69 1.27
C LYS A 13 -14.33 16.26 0.83
N ILE A 14 -13.49 15.53 1.57
CA ILE A 14 -13.09 14.17 1.23
C ILE A 14 -14.27 13.21 1.35
N LEU A 15 -15.10 13.34 2.40
CA LEU A 15 -16.32 12.53 2.54
C LEU A 15 -17.34 12.87 1.44
N GLY A 16 -17.49 14.15 1.09
CA GLY A 16 -18.30 14.60 -0.04
C GLY A 16 -17.80 14.06 -1.38
N PHE A 17 -16.51 13.82 -1.54
CA PHE A 17 -15.95 13.11 -2.70
C PHE A 17 -16.29 11.62 -2.66
N LEU A 18 -16.09 10.93 -1.53
CA LEU A 18 -16.36 9.49 -1.41
C LEU A 18 -17.82 9.13 -1.68
N SER A 19 -18.77 9.94 -1.20
CA SER A 19 -20.20 9.72 -1.50
C SER A 19 -20.53 9.73 -2.99
N LYS A 20 -19.73 10.40 -3.83
CA LYS A 20 -19.89 10.38 -5.31
C LYS A 20 -19.36 9.09 -5.94
N LEU A 21 -18.48 8.37 -5.24
CA LEU A 21 -17.87 7.13 -5.71
C LEU A 21 -18.65 5.88 -5.28
N GLU A 22 -19.52 6.00 -4.27
CA GLU A 22 -20.35 4.91 -3.78
C GLU A 22 -21.24 4.32 -4.89
N VAL A 23 -21.30 2.99 -4.94
CA VAL A 23 -22.22 2.29 -5.85
C VAL A 23 -23.55 2.05 -5.15
N ARG A 24 -24.61 2.69 -5.67
CA ARG A 24 -25.95 2.63 -5.12
C ARG A 24 -26.41 1.19 -4.84
N LEU A 25 -26.99 0.97 -3.66
CA LEU A 25 -27.48 -0.32 -3.16
C LEU A 25 -26.40 -1.41 -2.97
N GLN A 26 -25.12 -1.04 -2.99
CA GLN A 26 -24.00 -1.96 -2.76
C GLN A 26 -23.05 -1.37 -1.71
N PRO A 27 -23.42 -1.40 -0.41
CA PRO A 27 -22.57 -0.88 0.66
C PRO A 27 -21.16 -1.48 0.61
N GLY A 28 -20.17 -0.61 0.73
CA GLY A 28 -18.76 -1.00 0.64
C GLY A 28 -18.19 -1.08 -0.78
N ARG A 29 -18.98 -0.92 -1.83
CA ARG A 29 -18.48 -0.87 -3.22
C ARG A 29 -18.28 0.56 -3.68
N TYR A 30 -17.08 0.85 -4.18
CA TYR A 30 -16.67 2.18 -4.65
C TYR A 30 -16.09 2.11 -6.06
N LEU A 31 -16.31 3.18 -6.83
CA LEU A 31 -15.67 3.42 -8.13
C LEU A 31 -14.28 4.05 -7.96
N PRO A 32 -13.37 3.92 -8.95
CA PRO A 32 -12.03 4.51 -8.87
C PRO A 32 -12.03 6.04 -8.94
N CYS A 33 -12.96 6.62 -9.70
CA CYS A 33 -13.10 8.06 -9.92
C CYS A 33 -14.54 8.36 -10.37
N VAL A 34 -14.92 9.64 -10.41
CA VAL A 34 -16.30 10.05 -10.71
C VAL A 34 -16.61 9.89 -12.20
N SER A 35 -15.78 10.48 -13.05
CA SER A 35 -15.94 10.48 -14.50
C SER A 35 -14.91 9.55 -15.15
N GLY A 36 -15.07 9.26 -16.45
CA GLY A 36 -14.04 8.54 -17.21
C GLY A 36 -13.76 7.10 -16.77
N VAL A 37 -14.54 6.50 -15.86
CA VAL A 37 -14.39 5.11 -15.42
C VAL A 37 -14.54 4.17 -16.62
N THR A 38 -13.57 3.28 -16.83
CA THR A 38 -13.59 2.29 -17.91
C THR A 38 -14.52 1.12 -17.57
N TYR A 39 -14.73 0.22 -18.53
CA TYR A 39 -15.41 -1.05 -18.24
C TYR A 39 -14.70 -1.83 -17.13
N GLN A 40 -13.38 -1.90 -17.18
CA GLN A 40 -12.58 -2.60 -16.19
C GLN A 40 -12.68 -1.93 -14.80
N GLY A 41 -12.59 -0.60 -14.75
CA GLY A 41 -12.71 0.18 -13.51
C GLY A 41 -14.08 0.07 -12.83
N LYS A 42 -15.14 -0.23 -13.59
CA LYS A 42 -16.47 -0.50 -13.01
C LYS A 42 -16.56 -1.88 -12.35
N ASN A 43 -15.72 -2.84 -12.76
CA ASN A 43 -15.84 -4.24 -12.36
C ASN A 43 -14.84 -4.67 -11.28
N VAL A 44 -13.61 -4.12 -11.29
CA VAL A 44 -12.68 -4.29 -10.16
C VAL A 44 -13.17 -3.46 -8.98
N SER A 45 -13.07 -3.99 -7.76
CA SER A 45 -13.73 -3.35 -6.60
C SER A 45 -13.10 -3.60 -5.24
N LEU A 46 -12.43 -4.75 -5.00
CA LEU A 46 -11.85 -5.06 -3.67
C LEU A 46 -10.88 -3.97 -3.20
N GLY A 47 -9.90 -3.62 -4.02
CA GLY A 47 -8.94 -2.56 -3.72
C GLY A 47 -9.59 -1.22 -3.37
N PHE A 48 -10.59 -0.80 -4.15
CA PHE A 48 -11.29 0.47 -3.94
C PHE A 48 -12.14 0.46 -2.67
N SER A 49 -12.76 -0.67 -2.33
CA SER A 49 -13.45 -0.86 -1.06
C SER A 49 -12.50 -0.65 0.12
N CYS A 50 -11.31 -1.25 0.06
CA CYS A 50 -10.29 -1.10 1.09
C CYS A 50 -9.77 0.35 1.19
N PHE A 51 -9.61 1.04 0.06
CA PHE A 51 -9.20 2.45 0.06
C PHE A 51 -10.23 3.36 0.71
N ALA A 52 -11.51 3.21 0.37
CA ALA A 52 -12.59 3.97 1.02
C ALA A 52 -12.66 3.69 2.53
N LEU A 53 -12.54 2.42 2.94
CA LEU A 53 -12.56 2.04 4.36
C LEU A 53 -11.41 2.71 5.12
N LYS A 54 -10.20 2.68 4.56
CA LYS A 54 -9.02 3.35 5.13
C LYS A 54 -9.22 4.86 5.24
N ILE A 55 -9.84 5.51 4.26
CA ILE A 55 -10.17 6.94 4.36
C ILE A 55 -11.18 7.17 5.48
N TYR A 56 -12.27 6.40 5.54
CA TYR A 56 -13.27 6.50 6.61
C TYR A 56 -12.65 6.30 8.00
N TYR A 57 -11.74 5.36 8.13
CA TYR A 57 -10.98 5.12 9.35
C TYR A 57 -10.11 6.33 9.72
N MET A 58 -9.29 6.83 8.78
CA MET A 58 -8.42 7.99 9.01
C MET A 58 -9.21 9.24 9.41
N LEU A 59 -10.39 9.47 8.83
CA LEU A 59 -11.23 10.63 9.15
C LEU A 59 -12.11 10.43 10.39
N GLY A 60 -12.01 9.28 11.09
CA GLY A 60 -12.86 8.93 12.22
C GLY A 60 -14.34 8.80 11.85
N HIS A 61 -14.65 8.61 10.57
CA HIS A 61 -16.02 8.48 10.06
C HIS A 61 -16.54 7.04 10.14
N TRP A 62 -15.64 6.03 10.12
CA TRP A 62 -16.04 4.63 10.28
C TRP A 62 -16.90 4.42 11.53
N ASP A 63 -16.49 4.97 12.67
CA ASP A 63 -17.17 4.82 13.96
C ASP A 63 -18.54 5.54 14.02
N LYS A 64 -18.85 6.39 13.02
CA LYS A 64 -20.11 7.14 12.91
C LYS A 64 -21.13 6.45 11.99
N LEU A 65 -20.71 5.43 11.25
CA LEU A 65 -21.60 4.64 10.40
C LEU A 65 -22.59 3.84 11.25
N GLU A 66 -23.78 3.58 10.70
CA GLU A 66 -24.71 2.66 11.32
C GLU A 66 -24.10 1.24 11.38
N ASN A 67 -24.33 0.53 12.49
CA ASN A 67 -23.81 -0.83 12.68
C ASN A 67 -24.17 -1.78 11.52
N GLU A 68 -25.35 -1.62 10.92
CA GLU A 68 -25.78 -2.44 9.78
C GLU A 68 -25.01 -2.11 8.49
N GLU A 69 -24.60 -0.84 8.31
CA GLU A 69 -23.76 -0.44 7.18
C GLU A 69 -22.34 -0.97 7.34
N GLN A 70 -21.75 -0.85 8.54
CA GLN A 70 -20.45 -1.43 8.87
C GLN A 70 -20.42 -2.94 8.57
N LYS A 71 -21.41 -3.69 9.06
CA LYS A 71 -21.51 -5.15 8.83
C LYS A 71 -21.59 -5.50 7.35
N LYS A 72 -22.39 -4.77 6.56
CA LYS A 72 -22.53 -5.01 5.11
C LYS A 72 -21.21 -4.74 4.39
N TRP A 73 -20.49 -3.68 4.75
CA TRP A 73 -19.19 -3.37 4.16
C TRP A 73 -18.13 -4.42 4.54
N ILE A 74 -18.05 -4.82 5.82
CA ILE A 74 -17.17 -5.91 6.27
C ILE A 74 -17.46 -7.19 5.49
N SER A 75 -18.74 -7.56 5.38
CA SER A 75 -19.17 -8.73 4.61
C SER A 75 -18.79 -8.61 3.13
N TYR A 76 -18.88 -7.42 2.54
CA TYR A 76 -18.47 -7.18 1.16
C TYR A 76 -16.97 -7.46 0.96
N ILE A 77 -16.08 -6.94 1.81
CA ILE A 77 -14.64 -7.23 1.71
C ILE A 77 -14.36 -8.72 1.92
N LYS A 78 -14.97 -9.33 2.94
CA LYS A 78 -14.82 -10.77 3.24
C LYS A 78 -15.33 -11.68 2.12
N SER A 79 -16.30 -11.23 1.32
CA SER A 79 -16.80 -12.02 0.19
C SER A 79 -15.76 -12.30 -0.89
N PHE A 80 -14.66 -11.54 -0.93
CA PHE A 80 -13.52 -11.80 -1.82
C PHE A 80 -12.57 -12.88 -1.29
N GLN A 81 -12.72 -13.31 -0.04
CA GLN A 81 -11.89 -14.36 0.52
C GLN A 81 -12.18 -15.71 -0.16
N ASN A 82 -11.15 -16.33 -0.72
CA ASN A 82 -11.30 -17.58 -1.44
C ASN A 82 -11.34 -18.80 -0.51
N HIS A 83 -12.54 -19.36 -0.31
CA HIS A 83 -12.74 -20.59 0.48
C HIS A 83 -12.62 -21.88 -0.35
N HIS A 84 -12.62 -21.80 -1.68
CA HIS A 84 -12.64 -22.98 -2.55
C HIS A 84 -11.22 -23.35 -2.99
N VAL A 85 -10.65 -24.36 -2.32
CA VAL A 85 -9.34 -24.92 -2.66
C VAL A 85 -9.55 -26.21 -3.45
N LYS A 86 -9.20 -26.21 -4.74
CA LYS A 86 -9.11 -27.44 -5.54
C LYS A 86 -7.70 -28.03 -5.44
N ASN A 87 -7.55 -29.35 -5.57
CA ASN A 87 -6.27 -30.05 -5.39
C ASN A 87 -5.14 -29.62 -6.35
N ASN A 88 -5.45 -28.97 -7.48
CA ASN A 88 -4.48 -28.46 -8.47
C ASN A 88 -4.34 -26.93 -8.47
N TYR A 89 -4.66 -26.27 -7.36
CA TYR A 89 -4.70 -24.81 -7.28
C TYR A 89 -3.34 -24.24 -6.84
N ASP A 90 -2.95 -23.08 -7.38
CA ASP A 90 -1.78 -22.34 -6.91
C ASP A 90 -1.92 -22.05 -5.40
N PRO A 91 -0.99 -22.52 -4.53
CA PRO A 91 -1.11 -22.37 -3.09
C PRO A 91 -1.36 -20.93 -2.65
N ILE A 92 -0.80 -19.94 -3.34
CA ILE A 92 -0.95 -18.51 -3.01
C ILE A 92 -2.40 -18.04 -2.99
N LYS A 93 -3.29 -18.74 -3.69
CA LYS A 93 -4.69 -18.36 -3.83
C LYS A 93 -5.56 -18.98 -2.72
N LYS A 94 -5.01 -19.89 -1.90
CA LYS A 94 -5.73 -20.53 -0.80
C LYS A 94 -6.00 -19.53 0.32
N TYR A 95 -7.27 -19.23 0.57
CA TYR A 95 -7.73 -18.24 1.57
C TYR A 95 -7.27 -16.80 1.33
N ALA A 96 -6.71 -16.51 0.16
CA ALA A 96 -6.39 -15.16 -0.29
C ALA A 96 -7.67 -14.35 -0.57
N PHE A 97 -7.56 -13.03 -0.55
CA PHE A 97 -8.63 -12.15 -1.04
C PHE A 97 -8.40 -11.90 -2.54
N ILE A 98 -9.37 -12.29 -3.36
CA ILE A 98 -9.23 -12.36 -4.81
C ILE A 98 -10.38 -11.62 -5.48
N ASP A 99 -10.06 -10.48 -6.10
CA ASP A 99 -10.91 -9.88 -7.12
C ASP A 99 -10.76 -10.67 -8.43
N THR A 100 -11.73 -11.54 -8.72
CA THR A 100 -11.68 -12.46 -9.86
C THR A 100 -11.58 -11.72 -11.19
N PHE A 101 -12.22 -10.55 -11.31
CA PHE A 101 -12.15 -9.74 -12.53
C PHE A 101 -10.72 -9.25 -12.80
N LEU A 102 -10.02 -8.78 -11.76
CA LEU A 102 -8.62 -8.39 -11.86
C LEU A 102 -7.72 -9.57 -12.24
N ILE A 103 -7.87 -10.70 -11.56
CA ILE A 103 -7.00 -11.87 -11.79
C ILE A 103 -7.23 -12.47 -13.18
N ASP A 104 -8.48 -12.58 -13.63
CA ASP A 104 -8.81 -13.06 -14.97
C ASP A 104 -8.22 -12.15 -16.06
N TYR A 105 -8.23 -10.84 -15.84
CA TYR A 105 -7.58 -9.89 -16.76
C TYR A 105 -6.07 -10.15 -16.85
N LEU A 106 -5.37 -10.24 -15.71
CA LEU A 106 -3.91 -10.44 -15.68
C LEU A 106 -3.50 -11.78 -16.29
N GLU A 107 -4.24 -12.85 -15.99
CA GLU A 107 -3.97 -14.19 -16.54
C GLU A 107 -4.31 -14.29 -18.04
N SER A 108 -5.39 -13.65 -18.49
CA SER A 108 -5.73 -13.59 -19.92
C SER A 108 -4.68 -12.80 -20.73
N PHE A 109 -4.15 -11.71 -20.18
CA PHE A 109 -3.11 -10.91 -20.79
C PHE A 109 -1.81 -11.71 -20.96
N ARG A 110 -1.40 -12.44 -19.91
CA ARG A 110 -0.25 -13.36 -19.96
C ARG A 110 -0.39 -14.42 -21.06
N ARG A 111 -1.56 -15.05 -21.18
CA ARG A 111 -1.83 -16.05 -22.23
C ARG A 111 -1.71 -15.44 -23.64
N LYS A 112 -2.18 -14.21 -23.85
CA LYS A 112 -2.04 -13.51 -25.14
C LYS A 112 -0.58 -13.22 -25.50
N ILE A 113 0.23 -12.79 -24.54
CA ILE A 113 1.68 -12.56 -24.75
C ILE A 113 2.40 -13.86 -25.08
N SER A 114 2.14 -14.93 -24.31
CA SER A 114 2.77 -16.24 -24.54
C SER A 114 2.48 -16.77 -25.96
N LYS A 115 1.24 -16.67 -26.43
CA LYS A 115 0.87 -17.03 -27.82
C LYS A 115 1.59 -16.19 -28.88
N ARG A 116 1.72 -14.88 -28.67
CA ARG A 116 2.46 -14.00 -29.60
C ARG A 116 3.96 -14.32 -29.65
N LYS A 117 4.57 -14.70 -28.53
CA LYS A 117 5.98 -15.13 -28.47
C LYS A 117 6.22 -16.45 -29.18
N LEU A 118 5.30 -17.42 -29.05
CA LEU A 118 5.39 -18.69 -29.76
C LEU A 118 5.35 -18.50 -31.29
N LEU A 119 4.61 -17.48 -31.77
CA LEU A 119 4.52 -17.13 -33.18
C LEU A 119 5.75 -16.35 -33.69
N ASN A 120 6.43 -15.58 -32.83
CA ASN A 120 7.56 -14.72 -33.19
C ASN A 120 8.92 -15.33 -32.78
N LYS A 121 9.22 -16.55 -33.22
CA LYS A 121 10.40 -17.36 -32.84
C LYS A 121 11.78 -16.80 -33.29
N ILE A 122 11.93 -15.48 -33.48
CA ILE A 122 13.16 -14.81 -33.97
C ILE A 122 13.66 -13.67 -33.04
N PHE A 123 12.97 -13.27 -31.97
CA PHE A 123 13.53 -12.25 -31.07
C PHE A 123 13.90 -12.81 -29.69
N SER A 124 15.21 -12.99 -29.48
CA SER A 124 15.84 -13.10 -28.16
C SER A 124 15.69 -11.77 -27.44
N ILE A 125 14.58 -11.58 -26.75
CA ILE A 125 14.41 -10.49 -25.80
C ILE A 125 14.11 -11.15 -24.46
N SER A 126 15.06 -10.95 -23.55
CA SER A 126 15.04 -11.34 -22.14
C SER A 126 13.63 -11.15 -21.56
N ASN A 127 12.97 -12.26 -21.27
CA ASN A 127 11.98 -12.23 -20.21
C ASN A 127 12.76 -12.53 -18.96
N ASP A 128 13.01 -11.51 -18.15
CA ASP A 128 13.37 -11.73 -16.77
C ASP A 128 12.34 -12.72 -16.20
N ASP A 129 12.81 -13.91 -15.85
CA ASP A 129 12.04 -14.93 -15.14
C ASP A 129 11.77 -14.39 -13.73
N GLU A 130 10.84 -13.45 -13.62
CA GLU A 130 10.41 -12.91 -12.33
C GLU A 130 9.86 -14.07 -11.48
N PHE A 131 10.41 -14.23 -10.28
CA PHE A 131 10.03 -15.27 -9.32
C PHE A 131 8.51 -15.35 -9.07
N LEU A 132 7.82 -14.20 -9.11
CA LEU A 132 6.37 -14.10 -9.02
C LEU A 132 5.78 -13.49 -10.28
N THR A 133 4.71 -14.09 -10.77
CA THR A 133 3.93 -13.55 -11.87
C THR A 133 3.13 -12.31 -11.45
N ASN A 134 2.73 -11.46 -12.40
CA ASN A 134 1.91 -10.27 -12.09
C ASN A 134 0.59 -10.60 -11.38
N SER A 135 -0.06 -11.73 -11.69
CA SER A 135 -1.27 -12.15 -10.98
C SER A 135 -0.95 -12.56 -9.55
N GLN A 136 0.14 -13.29 -9.30
CA GLN A 136 0.57 -13.66 -7.95
C GLN A 136 0.93 -12.42 -7.10
N LYS A 137 1.65 -11.46 -7.68
CA LYS A 137 1.95 -10.16 -7.03
C LYS A 137 0.67 -9.41 -6.67
N ALA A 138 -0.31 -9.36 -7.57
CA ALA A 138 -1.60 -8.73 -7.30
C ALA A 138 -2.40 -9.44 -6.20
N ILE A 139 -2.39 -10.79 -6.18
CA ILE A 139 -3.07 -11.57 -5.13
C ILE A 139 -2.46 -11.30 -3.75
N ILE A 140 -1.13 -11.28 -3.65
CA ILE A 140 -0.44 -10.92 -2.40
C ILE A 140 -0.83 -9.50 -1.97
N ALA A 141 -0.79 -8.54 -2.90
CA ALA A 141 -1.07 -7.14 -2.59
C ALA A 141 -2.53 -6.91 -2.16
N GLU A 142 -3.52 -7.47 -2.88
CA GLU A 142 -4.94 -7.40 -2.52
C GLU A 142 -5.23 -8.11 -1.20
N THR A 143 -4.62 -9.28 -0.96
CA THR A 143 -4.76 -10.03 0.29
C THR A 143 -4.20 -9.23 1.47
N LYS A 144 -2.99 -8.67 1.33
CA LYS A 144 -2.40 -7.78 2.34
C LYS A 144 -3.30 -6.58 2.62
N GLN A 145 -3.78 -5.93 1.56
CA GLN A 145 -4.59 -4.73 1.66
C GLN A 145 -5.93 -5.00 2.34
N ALA A 146 -6.61 -6.10 2.01
CA ALA A 146 -7.86 -6.49 2.66
C ALA A 146 -7.66 -6.81 4.14
N ILE A 147 -6.65 -7.63 4.47
CA ILE A 147 -6.33 -8.02 5.85
C ILE A 147 -5.97 -6.81 6.69
N ALA A 148 -5.08 -5.94 6.20
CA ALA A 148 -4.69 -4.73 6.91
C ALA A 148 -5.90 -3.79 7.11
N SER A 149 -6.75 -3.61 6.10
CA SER A 149 -7.93 -2.75 6.20
C SER A 149 -8.96 -3.26 7.21
N LEU A 150 -9.19 -4.58 7.26
CA LEU A 150 -10.05 -5.18 8.28
C LEU A 150 -9.46 -4.99 9.67
N ALA A 151 -8.14 -5.16 9.83
CA ALA A 151 -7.48 -5.00 11.13
C ALA A 151 -7.58 -3.57 11.68
N GLU A 152 -7.59 -2.53 10.84
CA GLU A 152 -7.79 -1.13 11.28
C GLU A 152 -9.08 -0.95 12.09
N ILE A 153 -10.13 -1.67 11.71
CA ILE A 153 -11.46 -1.57 12.31
C ILE A 153 -11.73 -2.70 13.33
N GLY A 154 -10.69 -3.44 13.74
CA GLY A 154 -10.81 -4.54 14.70
C GLY A 154 -11.41 -5.83 14.14
N GLU A 155 -11.47 -5.95 12.82
CA GLU A 155 -11.98 -7.13 12.12
C GLU A 155 -10.84 -8.00 11.57
N PHE A 156 -11.15 -9.27 11.27
CA PHE A 156 -10.18 -10.23 10.75
C PHE A 156 -10.77 -11.02 9.58
N SER A 157 -9.89 -11.61 8.77
CA SER A 157 -10.30 -12.60 7.78
C SER A 157 -11.05 -13.78 8.43
N ASP A 158 -11.98 -14.39 7.71
CA ASP A 158 -12.78 -15.51 8.25
C ASP A 158 -11.92 -16.76 8.42
N ILE A 159 -10.96 -16.99 7.53
CA ILE A 159 -9.95 -18.05 7.65
C ILE A 159 -8.56 -17.44 7.55
N PRO A 160 -7.63 -17.73 8.49
CA PRO A 160 -6.28 -17.17 8.41
C PRO A 160 -5.52 -17.54 7.13
N TYR A 161 -4.99 -16.52 6.45
CA TYR A 161 -4.13 -16.66 5.29
C TYR A 161 -2.67 -16.94 5.71
N CYS A 162 -2.27 -18.22 5.70
CA CYS A 162 -0.91 -18.65 6.05
C CYS A 162 -0.11 -19.17 4.84
N GLN A 163 -0.29 -18.58 3.65
CA GLN A 163 0.47 -18.98 2.45
C GLN A 163 1.76 -18.16 2.33
N PHE A 164 2.59 -18.25 3.37
CA PHE A 164 3.94 -17.66 3.43
C PHE A 164 4.95 -18.73 3.90
N PRO A 165 6.26 -18.53 3.70
CA PRO A 165 7.27 -19.53 4.06
C PRO A 165 7.23 -19.87 5.56
N ASN A 166 7.37 -21.17 5.88
CA ASN A 166 7.08 -21.71 7.21
C ASN A 166 8.32 -22.13 8.01
N SER A 167 9.51 -21.64 7.65
CA SER A 167 10.73 -21.79 8.45
C SER A 167 11.66 -20.61 8.20
N GLU A 168 12.54 -20.31 9.16
CA GLU A 168 13.53 -19.22 9.06
C GLU A 168 14.33 -19.31 7.75
N LYS A 169 14.85 -20.50 7.44
CA LYS A 169 15.59 -20.75 6.20
C LYS A 169 14.76 -20.39 4.96
N LYS A 170 13.50 -20.81 4.90
CA LYS A 170 12.63 -20.53 3.75
C LYS A 170 12.22 -19.06 3.68
N ILE A 171 12.18 -18.34 4.80
CA ILE A 171 11.98 -16.88 4.81
C ILE A 171 13.15 -16.20 4.13
N VAL A 172 14.37 -16.50 4.55
CA VAL A 172 15.58 -15.95 3.93
C VAL A 172 15.65 -16.32 2.44
N GLU A 173 15.49 -17.60 2.10
CA GLU A 173 15.48 -18.08 0.71
C GLU A 173 14.36 -17.42 -0.14
N TYR A 174 13.25 -17.01 0.46
CA TYR A 174 12.18 -16.29 -0.24
C TYR A 174 12.56 -14.82 -0.46
N MET A 175 13.10 -14.14 0.54
CA MET A 175 13.47 -12.73 0.46
C MET A 175 14.67 -12.49 -0.46
N GLU A 176 15.61 -13.43 -0.53
CA GLU A 176 16.80 -13.39 -1.42
C GLU A 176 16.45 -13.52 -2.91
N LYS A 177 15.26 -14.06 -3.25
CA LYS A 177 14.83 -14.19 -4.65
C LYS A 177 14.43 -12.88 -5.31
N PHE A 178 14.24 -11.82 -4.52
CA PHE A 178 13.88 -10.52 -5.05
C PHE A 178 15.12 -9.69 -5.39
N ASP A 179 15.00 -8.88 -6.44
CA ASP A 179 16.05 -7.98 -6.90
C ASP A 179 16.15 -6.76 -5.97
N TRP A 180 17.01 -6.83 -4.96
CA TRP A 180 17.22 -5.75 -3.99
C TRP A 180 18.01 -4.55 -4.53
N SER A 181 18.50 -4.60 -5.79
CA SER A 181 18.91 -3.38 -6.51
C SER A 181 17.71 -2.51 -6.90
N LYS A 182 16.49 -3.07 -6.87
CA LYS A 182 15.19 -2.41 -7.08
C LYS A 182 14.33 -2.49 -5.81
N PRO A 183 14.74 -1.83 -4.71
CA PRO A 183 14.19 -2.09 -3.38
C PRO A 183 12.70 -1.75 -3.21
N TRP A 184 12.14 -0.87 -4.04
CA TRP A 184 10.70 -0.56 -4.01
C TRP A 184 9.82 -1.80 -4.30
N ALA A 185 10.12 -2.54 -5.35
CA ALA A 185 9.35 -3.73 -5.72
C ALA A 185 9.58 -4.87 -4.71
N SER A 186 10.83 -5.07 -4.31
CA SER A 186 11.26 -6.12 -3.38
C SER A 186 10.68 -5.90 -1.99
N GLY A 187 10.77 -4.69 -1.45
CA GLY A 187 10.15 -4.31 -0.17
C GLY A 187 8.62 -4.43 -0.20
N GLY A 188 7.98 -4.13 -1.34
CA GLY A 188 6.53 -4.28 -1.51
C GLY A 188 6.05 -5.72 -1.30
N GLN A 189 6.80 -6.71 -1.82
CA GLN A 189 6.46 -8.12 -1.66
C GLN A 189 6.82 -8.65 -0.26
N THR A 190 7.96 -8.25 0.29
CA THR A 190 8.41 -8.74 1.60
C THR A 190 7.64 -8.12 2.77
N SER A 191 7.17 -6.87 2.66
CA SER A 191 6.28 -6.27 3.66
C SER A 191 4.92 -6.98 3.79
N ALA A 192 4.48 -7.72 2.77
CA ALA A 192 3.27 -8.53 2.89
C ALA A 192 3.44 -9.70 3.87
N LEU A 193 4.65 -10.27 3.94
CA LEU A 193 4.95 -11.37 4.85
C LEU A 193 4.71 -10.97 6.31
N THR A 194 5.15 -9.77 6.70
CA THR A 194 5.04 -9.32 8.10
C THR A 194 3.60 -9.09 8.49
N VAL A 195 2.77 -8.54 7.58
CA VAL A 195 1.32 -8.42 7.78
C VAL A 195 0.69 -9.79 7.99
N PHE A 196 1.01 -10.76 7.12
CA PHE A 196 0.45 -12.09 7.23
C PHE A 196 0.91 -12.82 8.50
N MET A 197 2.19 -12.73 8.88
CA MET A 197 2.66 -13.33 10.13
C MET A 197 1.99 -12.72 11.35
N GLU A 198 1.89 -11.39 11.38
CA GLU A 198 1.39 -10.64 12.54
C GLU A 198 -0.12 -10.82 12.73
N LEU A 199 -0.91 -10.67 11.66
CA LEU A 199 -2.37 -10.70 11.76
C LEU A 199 -2.97 -12.09 11.56
N GLU A 200 -2.37 -12.93 10.73
CA GLU A 200 -2.92 -14.25 10.38
C GLU A 200 -2.14 -15.39 11.01
N GLY A 201 -0.81 -15.33 10.94
CA GLY A 201 0.09 -16.32 11.52
C GLY A 201 -0.15 -16.51 13.01
N LYS A 202 -0.21 -15.41 13.78
CA LYS A 202 -0.48 -15.46 15.24
C LYS A 202 -1.80 -16.13 15.62
N ARG A 203 -2.78 -16.17 14.71
CA ARG A 203 -4.08 -16.83 14.95
C ARG A 203 -4.03 -18.35 14.74
N LYS A 204 -2.99 -18.89 14.10
CA LYS A 204 -2.97 -20.28 13.63
C LYS A 204 -1.69 -21.05 13.90
N ILE A 205 -0.55 -20.37 13.97
CA ILE A 205 0.78 -20.96 14.11
C ILE A 205 1.26 -20.73 15.55
N PRO A 206 1.93 -21.71 16.20
CA PRO A 206 2.45 -21.54 17.55
C PRO A 206 3.32 -20.29 17.71
N THR A 207 3.15 -19.57 18.83
CA THR A 207 3.83 -18.30 19.10
C THR A 207 5.35 -18.37 18.91
N LYS A 208 5.99 -19.46 19.39
CA LYS A 208 7.44 -19.66 19.24
C LYS A 208 7.87 -19.72 17.77
N GLU A 209 7.08 -20.39 16.93
CA GLU A 209 7.37 -20.51 15.49
C GLU A 209 7.17 -19.17 14.79
N ILE A 210 6.07 -18.45 15.07
CA ILE A 210 5.86 -17.11 14.48
C ILE A 210 6.97 -16.14 14.85
N ILE A 211 7.37 -16.09 16.12
CA ILE A 211 8.47 -15.21 16.57
C ILE A 211 9.77 -15.55 15.81
N SER A 212 10.05 -16.84 15.61
CA SER A 212 11.20 -17.30 14.83
C SER A 212 11.15 -16.79 13.37
N LEU A 213 9.99 -16.86 12.70
CA LEU A 213 9.83 -16.31 11.34
C LEU A 213 9.96 -14.78 11.29
N GLN A 214 9.42 -14.09 12.28
CA GLN A 214 9.50 -12.63 12.42
C GLN A 214 10.95 -12.18 12.64
N ASN A 215 11.70 -12.90 13.48
CA ASN A 215 13.13 -12.64 13.71
C ASN A 215 13.95 -12.87 12.44
N ALA A 216 13.72 -13.96 11.71
CA ALA A 216 14.42 -14.22 10.45
C ALA A 216 14.15 -13.11 9.41
N THR A 217 12.92 -12.60 9.36
CA THR A 217 12.56 -11.46 8.50
C THR A 217 13.29 -10.18 8.92
N SER A 218 13.34 -9.89 10.22
CA SER A 218 14.04 -8.73 10.77
C SER A 218 15.55 -8.78 10.50
N SER A 219 16.19 -9.92 10.75
CA SER A 219 17.62 -10.12 10.51
C SER A 219 17.98 -10.01 9.04
N PHE A 220 17.07 -10.41 8.13
CA PHE A 220 17.26 -10.16 6.71
C PHE A 220 17.28 -8.66 6.40
N PHE A 221 16.35 -7.86 6.94
CA PHE A 221 16.38 -6.40 6.72
C PHE A 221 17.63 -5.74 7.33
N GLU A 222 18.12 -6.25 8.45
CA GLU A 222 19.38 -5.81 9.06
C GLU A 222 20.60 -6.17 8.21
N SER A 223 20.58 -7.28 7.46
CA SER A 223 21.71 -7.66 6.61
C SER A 223 21.82 -6.86 5.31
N ILE A 224 20.75 -6.19 4.88
CA ILE A 224 20.70 -5.39 3.64
C ILE A 224 20.56 -3.88 3.87
N VAL A 225 20.58 -3.42 5.13
CA VAL A 225 20.58 -1.99 5.39
C VAL A 225 21.97 -1.42 5.14
N ASP A 226 22.02 -0.32 4.41
CA ASP A 226 23.23 0.44 4.16
C ASP A 226 23.42 1.50 5.25
N SER A 227 24.60 1.51 5.90
CA SER A 227 24.86 2.41 7.04
C SER A 227 25.10 3.87 6.64
N ASP A 228 25.45 4.13 5.38
CA ASP A 228 25.75 5.48 4.90
C ASP A 228 24.47 6.24 4.56
N THR A 229 23.50 5.56 3.98
CA THR A 229 22.21 6.14 3.56
C THR A 229 21.05 5.83 4.52
N GLY A 230 21.16 4.77 5.33
CA GLY A 230 20.06 4.21 6.12
C GLY A 230 18.99 3.50 5.27
N GLY A 231 19.20 3.33 3.96
CA GLY A 231 18.31 2.65 3.04
C GLY A 231 18.51 1.13 3.03
N TYR A 232 17.61 0.40 2.37
CA TYR A 232 17.62 -1.07 2.32
C TYR A 232 17.74 -1.54 0.87
N PHE A 233 18.91 -2.01 0.44
CA PHE A 233 19.18 -2.41 -0.94
C PHE A 233 20.42 -3.30 -1.04
N SER A 234 20.67 -3.82 -2.24
CA SER A 234 21.93 -4.51 -2.57
C SER A 234 22.53 -3.95 -3.85
N GLY A 235 23.86 -4.05 -3.97
CA GLY A 235 24.60 -3.51 -5.11
C GLY A 235 24.78 -2.00 -5.02
N ASP A 236 24.69 -1.32 -6.16
CA ASP A 236 24.89 0.13 -6.24
C ASP A 236 23.77 0.92 -5.57
N ILE A 237 24.10 2.10 -5.05
CA ILE A 237 23.15 3.00 -4.40
C ILE A 237 22.04 3.39 -5.40
N PRO A 238 20.77 3.05 -5.13
CA PRO A 238 19.64 3.47 -5.96
C PRO A 238 19.51 4.98 -6.04
N ASN A 239 18.85 5.48 -7.10
CA ASN A 239 18.46 6.89 -7.13
C ASN A 239 17.59 7.26 -5.92
N HIS A 240 17.65 8.52 -5.49
CA HIS A 240 16.97 9.03 -4.29
C HIS A 240 15.51 8.59 -4.15
N GLY A 241 14.71 8.72 -5.21
CA GLY A 241 13.31 8.32 -5.18
C GLY A 241 13.14 6.83 -4.87
N MET A 242 13.88 5.96 -5.58
CA MET A 242 13.83 4.51 -5.37
C MET A 242 14.35 4.09 -3.99
N LEU A 243 15.35 4.80 -3.47
CA LEU A 243 15.90 4.59 -2.14
C LEU A 243 14.86 4.90 -1.05
N VAL A 244 14.20 6.06 -1.12
CA VAL A 244 13.13 6.48 -0.19
C VAL A 244 11.91 5.57 -0.29
N ASN A 245 11.47 5.23 -1.52
CA ASN A 245 10.33 4.34 -1.72
C ASN A 245 10.62 2.92 -1.20
N GLY A 246 11.83 2.41 -1.42
CA GLY A 246 12.28 1.13 -0.90
C GLY A 246 12.29 1.12 0.63
N ALA A 247 12.88 2.15 1.24
CA ALA A 247 12.90 2.32 2.69
C ALA A 247 11.48 2.36 3.27
N MET A 248 10.56 3.14 2.69
CA MET A 248 9.15 3.16 3.09
C MET A 248 8.56 1.73 3.20
N LYS A 249 8.77 0.88 2.19
CA LYS A 249 8.25 -0.49 2.19
C LYS A 249 8.84 -1.36 3.29
N VAL A 250 10.14 -1.21 3.59
CA VAL A 250 10.76 -1.95 4.69
C VAL A 250 10.29 -1.41 6.04
N LEU A 251 10.15 -0.09 6.18
CA LEU A 251 9.69 0.55 7.40
C LEU A 251 8.26 0.11 7.77
N THR A 252 7.36 -0.10 6.80
CA THR A 252 6.03 -0.67 7.09
C THR A 252 6.14 -2.10 7.62
N ALA A 253 7.07 -2.89 7.09
CA ALA A 253 7.35 -4.24 7.60
C ALA A 253 7.85 -4.21 9.05
N LEU A 254 8.85 -3.36 9.34
CA LEU A 254 9.39 -3.17 10.70
C LEU A 254 8.34 -2.62 11.67
N ASP A 255 7.40 -1.80 11.18
CA ASP A 255 6.24 -1.37 11.95
C ASP A 255 5.43 -2.57 12.44
N TRP A 256 5.02 -3.45 11.52
CA TRP A 256 4.23 -4.65 11.85
C TRP A 256 4.97 -5.58 12.80
N LEU A 257 6.28 -5.70 12.66
CA LEU A 257 7.11 -6.51 13.54
C LEU A 257 7.44 -5.84 14.89
N ASN A 258 7.10 -4.55 15.07
CA ASN A 258 7.52 -3.73 16.19
C ASN A 258 9.06 -3.72 16.40
N VAL A 259 9.80 -3.66 15.29
CA VAL A 259 11.27 -3.59 15.29
C VAL A 259 11.72 -2.12 15.13
N PRO A 260 12.77 -1.68 15.85
CA PRO A 260 13.36 -0.35 15.64
C PRO A 260 13.84 -0.14 14.21
N ILE A 261 13.80 1.10 13.74
CA ILE A 261 14.33 1.47 12.43
C ILE A 261 15.85 1.49 12.52
N HIS A 262 16.53 0.91 11.54
CA HIS A 262 17.98 0.94 11.44
C HIS A 262 18.45 2.31 10.95
N PHE A 263 19.51 2.86 11.54
CA PHE A 263 20.13 4.14 11.16
C PHE A 263 19.15 5.28 10.85
N PRO A 264 18.17 5.60 11.74
CA PRO A 264 17.09 6.54 11.42
C PRO A 264 17.61 7.95 11.07
N GLU A 265 18.72 8.40 11.66
CA GLU A 265 19.30 9.71 11.38
C GLU A 265 19.91 9.79 9.97
N LYS A 266 20.52 8.70 9.49
CA LYS A 266 21.03 8.61 8.12
C LYS A 266 19.91 8.57 7.11
N LEU A 267 18.84 7.84 7.40
CA LEU A 267 17.66 7.81 6.55
C LEU A 267 16.93 9.16 6.50
N ILE A 268 16.92 9.91 7.62
CA ILE A 268 16.49 11.32 7.65
C ILE A 268 17.34 12.16 6.70
N ASP A 269 18.68 12.11 6.81
CA ASP A 269 19.58 12.89 5.96
C ASP A 269 19.38 12.57 4.47
N THR A 270 19.29 11.28 4.13
CA THR A 270 18.99 10.80 2.78
C THR A 270 17.67 11.37 2.27
N THR A 271 16.60 11.27 3.06
CA THR A 271 15.27 11.72 2.64
C THR A 271 15.23 13.24 2.45
N LEU A 272 15.85 14.01 3.36
CA LEU A 272 15.88 15.47 3.31
C LEU A 272 16.76 16.03 2.16
N SER A 273 17.63 15.22 1.56
CA SER A 273 18.55 15.68 0.50
C SER A 273 17.86 16.15 -0.78
N MET A 274 16.61 15.72 -1.02
CA MET A 274 15.83 16.08 -2.21
C MET A 274 14.33 15.96 -1.93
N LEU A 275 13.54 16.87 -2.49
CA LEU A 275 12.07 16.76 -2.45
C LEU A 275 11.57 15.58 -3.30
N PRO A 276 10.43 14.97 -2.96
CA PRO A 276 9.90 13.84 -3.71
C PRO A 276 9.36 14.30 -5.07
N LYS A 277 9.14 13.35 -5.98
CA LYS A 277 8.32 13.63 -7.18
C LYS A 277 6.88 13.93 -6.75
N SER A 278 6.19 14.76 -7.53
CA SER A 278 4.82 15.18 -7.24
C SER A 278 3.76 14.20 -7.74
N ASP A 279 3.93 12.92 -7.46
CA ASP A 279 2.85 11.93 -7.56
C ASP A 279 2.51 11.37 -6.17
N GLY A 280 1.31 10.82 -6.05
CA GLY A 280 0.76 10.41 -4.76
C GLY A 280 1.63 9.44 -3.97
N CYS A 281 2.35 8.53 -4.65
CA CYS A 281 3.20 7.54 -3.98
C CYS A 281 4.49 8.18 -3.45
N HIS A 282 5.21 8.95 -4.28
CA HIS A 282 6.47 9.55 -3.84
C HIS A 282 6.27 10.53 -2.68
N LEU A 283 5.17 11.29 -2.67
CA LEU A 283 4.83 12.21 -1.60
C LEU A 283 4.62 11.50 -0.26
N VAL A 284 3.73 10.49 -0.23
CA VAL A 284 3.43 9.78 1.01
C VAL A 284 4.60 8.96 1.51
N ASP A 285 5.42 8.41 0.61
CA ASP A 285 6.58 7.59 1.00
C ASP A 285 7.62 8.41 1.76
N ALA A 286 7.93 9.61 1.29
CA ALA A 286 8.85 10.51 1.99
C ALA A 286 8.28 10.95 3.36
N VAL A 287 6.97 11.23 3.42
CA VAL A 287 6.31 11.59 4.68
C VAL A 287 6.35 10.44 5.68
N TYR A 288 6.04 9.22 5.24
CA TYR A 288 6.05 8.03 6.08
C TYR A 288 7.44 7.74 6.65
N VAL A 289 8.48 7.80 5.81
CA VAL A 289 9.87 7.58 6.24
C VAL A 289 10.26 8.57 7.34
N LEU A 290 10.04 9.88 7.12
CA LEU A 290 10.39 10.92 8.08
C LEU A 290 9.56 10.80 9.36
N HIS A 291 8.24 10.57 9.24
CA HIS A 291 7.33 10.40 10.38
C HIS A 291 7.79 9.25 11.28
N ARG A 292 8.07 8.08 10.71
CA ARG A 292 8.53 6.90 11.44
C ARG A 292 9.91 7.10 12.07
N CYS A 293 10.85 7.77 11.38
CA CYS A 293 12.15 8.09 11.96
C CYS A 293 12.04 9.08 13.13
N CYS A 294 11.15 10.07 13.05
CA CYS A 294 10.90 11.04 14.12
C CYS A 294 10.29 10.43 15.40
N GLN A 295 9.73 9.22 15.31
CA GLN A 295 9.29 8.47 16.49
C GLN A 295 10.47 7.83 17.25
N ARG A 296 11.66 7.78 16.64
CA ARG A 296 12.86 7.16 17.22
C ARG A 296 13.93 8.18 17.65
N THR A 297 13.98 9.34 17.01
CA THR A 297 14.97 10.40 17.28
C THR A 297 14.35 11.79 17.08
N ASN A 298 14.92 12.79 17.75
CA ASN A 298 14.59 14.21 17.55
C ASN A 298 15.54 14.93 16.56
N TYR A 299 16.44 14.19 15.92
CA TYR A 299 17.39 14.71 14.96
C TYR A 299 16.73 15.48 13.81
N LYS A 300 17.22 16.71 13.54
CA LYS A 300 16.74 17.62 12.47
C LYS A 300 15.23 17.88 12.45
N ARG A 301 14.56 17.82 13.62
CA ARG A 301 13.11 18.00 13.72
C ARG A 301 12.58 19.27 13.04
N ASP A 302 13.27 20.40 13.19
CA ASP A 302 12.88 21.66 12.54
C ASP A 302 13.06 21.63 11.03
N THR A 303 14.13 21.03 10.52
CA THR A 303 14.32 20.83 9.07
C THR A 303 13.25 19.90 8.48
N ILE A 304 12.86 18.86 9.21
CA ILE A 304 11.77 17.95 8.81
C ILE A 304 10.43 18.70 8.75
N LYS A 305 10.19 19.61 9.70
CA LYS A 305 9.01 20.46 9.69
C LYS A 305 8.97 21.35 8.44
N ASP A 306 10.08 21.97 8.07
CA ASP A 306 10.18 22.79 6.85
C ASP A 306 10.00 21.95 5.57
N TYR A 307 10.54 20.73 5.58
CA TYR A 307 10.31 19.76 4.50
C TYR A 307 8.81 19.41 4.39
N PHE A 308 8.12 19.15 5.50
CA PHE A 308 6.68 18.88 5.49
C PHE A 308 5.85 20.08 5.04
N ILE A 309 6.26 21.32 5.30
CA ILE A 309 5.60 22.51 4.73
C ILE A 309 5.68 22.46 3.20
N SER A 310 6.87 22.17 2.65
CA SER A 310 7.06 22.03 1.20
C SER A 310 6.20 20.90 0.62
N VAL A 311 6.12 19.76 1.31
CA VAL A 311 5.27 18.64 0.89
C VAL A 311 3.79 19.00 0.97
N LEU A 312 3.33 19.75 1.97
CA LEU A 312 1.94 20.22 2.04
C LEU A 312 1.57 21.07 0.82
N ASP A 313 2.48 21.95 0.38
CA ASP A 313 2.27 22.76 -0.82
C ASP A 313 2.19 21.90 -2.09
N MET A 314 2.99 20.83 -2.16
CA MET A 314 2.90 19.85 -3.26
C MET A 314 1.57 19.09 -3.22
N ILE A 315 1.16 18.57 -2.06
CA ILE A 315 -0.11 17.83 -1.88
C ILE A 315 -1.30 18.71 -2.29
N ARG A 316 -1.28 20.01 -1.97
CA ARG A 316 -2.33 20.96 -2.36
C ARG A 316 -2.60 20.97 -3.87
N LEU A 317 -1.58 20.72 -4.70
CA LEU A 317 -1.72 20.70 -6.17
C LEU A 317 -2.53 19.50 -6.69
N HIS A 318 -2.69 18.46 -5.86
CA HIS A 318 -3.48 17.28 -6.19
C HIS A 318 -4.96 17.42 -5.81
N HIS A 319 -5.30 18.38 -4.95
CA HIS A 319 -6.66 18.58 -4.44
C HIS A 319 -7.56 19.25 -5.50
N ASN A 320 -8.70 18.64 -5.79
CA ASN A 320 -9.62 19.14 -6.83
C ASN A 320 -10.91 19.70 -6.26
N LYS A 321 -11.68 20.38 -7.11
CA LYS A 321 -12.99 20.96 -6.76
C LYS A 321 -14.03 19.92 -6.31
N ASP A 322 -13.82 18.65 -6.64
CA ASP A 322 -14.70 17.56 -6.23
C ASP A 322 -14.52 17.16 -4.76
N GLY A 323 -13.47 17.67 -4.09
CA GLY A 323 -13.14 17.48 -2.68
C GLY A 323 -12.08 16.41 -2.40
N GLY A 324 -11.72 15.60 -3.40
CA GLY A 324 -10.72 14.55 -3.27
C GLY A 324 -9.32 14.99 -3.71
N PHE A 325 -8.42 14.01 -3.83
CA PHE A 325 -7.12 14.20 -4.46
C PHE A 325 -6.92 13.28 -5.67
N SER A 326 -6.14 13.75 -6.63
CA SER A 326 -5.73 13.00 -7.82
C SER A 326 -4.37 12.33 -7.61
N TYR A 327 -4.15 11.14 -8.16
CA TYR A 327 -2.87 10.43 -8.05
C TYR A 327 -1.72 11.19 -8.73
N ASN A 328 -1.98 11.78 -9.91
CA ASN A 328 -1.09 12.71 -10.58
C ASN A 328 -1.73 14.10 -10.61
N ILE A 329 -0.93 15.16 -10.57
CA ILE A 329 -1.45 16.52 -10.75
C ILE A 329 -2.27 16.58 -12.05
N SER A 330 -3.52 17.02 -11.91
CA SER A 330 -4.49 17.18 -13.00
C SER A 330 -4.84 15.90 -13.77
N SER A 331 -4.63 14.70 -13.20
CA SER A 331 -5.04 13.44 -13.81
C SER A 331 -5.33 12.36 -12.78
N ALA A 332 -6.56 11.84 -12.81
CA ALA A 332 -6.94 10.62 -12.11
C ALA A 332 -6.06 9.42 -12.51
N GLN A 333 -5.89 8.47 -11.59
CA GLN A 333 -5.17 7.22 -11.83
C GLN A 333 -5.76 6.43 -13.00
N LYS A 334 -4.94 6.15 -14.01
CA LYS A 334 -5.36 5.43 -15.23
C LYS A 334 -5.35 3.93 -15.07
N SER A 335 -4.49 3.38 -14.21
CA SER A 335 -4.30 1.94 -14.09
C SER A 335 -4.11 1.44 -12.66
N TYR A 336 -4.71 0.29 -12.36
CA TYR A 336 -4.57 -0.47 -11.11
C TYR A 336 -3.97 -1.85 -11.40
N TYR A 337 -2.74 -2.11 -10.95
CA TYR A 337 -1.96 -3.31 -11.33
C TYR A 337 -1.88 -3.59 -12.85
N GLY A 338 -1.86 -2.57 -13.70
CA GLY A 338 -1.88 -2.73 -15.16
C GLY A 338 -3.28 -2.90 -15.78
N LEU A 339 -4.33 -2.98 -14.97
CA LEU A 339 -5.72 -2.92 -15.42
C LEU A 339 -6.08 -1.46 -15.72
N PRO A 340 -6.60 -1.09 -16.91
CA PRO A 340 -6.96 0.30 -17.22
C PRO A 340 -8.30 0.66 -16.56
N ILE A 341 -8.29 1.43 -15.48
CA ILE A 341 -9.47 1.69 -14.63
C ILE A 341 -10.16 3.03 -14.93
N SER A 342 -9.45 4.00 -15.51
CA SER A 342 -10.02 5.29 -15.89
C SER A 342 -9.37 5.84 -17.15
N LYS A 343 -10.01 6.86 -17.75
CA LYS A 343 -9.45 7.67 -18.83
C LYS A 343 -8.43 8.72 -18.34
N GLY A 344 -8.29 8.90 -17.03
CA GLY A 344 -7.40 9.87 -16.40
C GLY A 344 -7.76 11.31 -16.74
N TYR A 345 -9.01 11.68 -16.52
CA TYR A 345 -9.45 13.07 -16.62
C TYR A 345 -8.89 13.89 -15.45
N ASN A 346 -8.99 15.22 -15.57
CA ASN A 346 -8.60 16.16 -14.54
C ASN A 346 -9.64 16.19 -13.40
N GLU A 347 -9.61 15.16 -12.57
CA GLU A 347 -10.47 14.95 -11.41
C GLU A 347 -9.74 14.09 -10.37
N SER A 348 -10.31 13.99 -9.17
CA SER A 348 -9.77 13.14 -8.11
C SER A 348 -10.04 11.66 -8.36
N ASP A 349 -9.22 10.83 -7.73
CA ASP A 349 -9.41 9.38 -7.72
C ASP A 349 -9.20 8.84 -6.30
N ILE A 350 -9.79 7.68 -6.04
CA ILE A 350 -9.82 7.11 -4.69
C ILE A 350 -8.42 6.73 -4.20
N HIS A 351 -7.49 6.36 -5.11
CA HIS A 351 -6.15 5.94 -4.73
C HIS A 351 -5.27 7.14 -4.37
N GLY A 352 -5.28 8.21 -5.19
CA GLY A 352 -4.66 9.48 -4.84
C GLY A 352 -5.22 10.03 -3.53
N THR A 353 -6.53 9.96 -3.34
CA THR A 353 -7.20 10.42 -2.13
C THR A 353 -6.74 9.65 -0.88
N VAL A 354 -6.69 8.32 -0.89
CA VAL A 354 -6.24 7.56 0.29
C VAL A 354 -4.77 7.83 0.61
N LEU A 355 -3.88 7.90 -0.39
CA LEU A 355 -2.46 8.15 -0.16
C LEU A 355 -2.20 9.53 0.43
N LEU A 356 -2.85 10.55 -0.11
CA LEU A 356 -2.62 11.93 0.32
C LEU A 356 -3.35 12.27 1.62
N THR A 357 -4.49 11.62 1.90
CA THR A 357 -5.11 11.67 3.24
C THR A 357 -4.19 11.08 4.30
N TRP A 358 -3.51 9.97 3.97
CA TRP A 358 -2.56 9.33 4.87
C TRP A 358 -1.30 10.17 5.09
N ALA A 359 -0.75 10.80 4.04
CA ALA A 359 0.34 11.76 4.20
C ALA A 359 -0.05 12.91 5.14
N LEU A 360 -1.24 13.48 4.95
CA LEU A 360 -1.76 14.57 5.78
C LEU A 360 -1.94 14.16 7.24
N SER A 361 -2.48 12.96 7.54
CA SER A 361 -2.64 12.52 8.93
C SER A 361 -1.30 12.42 9.67
N MET A 362 -0.25 11.94 9.00
CA MET A 362 1.10 11.90 9.57
C MET A 362 1.70 13.29 9.80
N ILE A 363 1.53 14.23 8.85
CA ILE A 363 2.03 15.60 8.99
C ILE A 363 1.29 16.34 10.12
N PHE A 364 -0.03 16.15 10.23
CA PHE A 364 -0.87 16.73 11.27
C PHE A 364 -0.45 16.23 12.66
N GLN A 365 -0.26 14.92 12.80
CA GLN A 365 0.22 14.33 14.06
C GLN A 365 1.62 14.87 14.41
N PHE A 366 2.57 14.89 13.46
CA PHE A 366 3.92 15.40 13.72
C PHE A 366 3.95 16.82 14.26
N ASN A 367 3.02 17.66 13.78
CA ASN A 367 2.91 19.07 14.16
C ASN A 367 2.04 19.34 15.39
N ASN A 368 1.49 18.30 16.04
CA ASN A 368 0.51 18.42 17.12
C ASN A 368 -0.62 19.39 16.76
N SER A 369 -1.17 19.27 15.55
CA SER A 369 -2.12 20.26 15.03
C SER A 369 -3.51 20.20 15.67
N GLY A 370 -3.74 19.27 16.61
CA GLY A 370 -5.05 19.00 17.20
C GLY A 370 -6.04 18.31 16.25
N SER A 371 -5.56 17.71 15.15
CA SER A 371 -6.39 16.92 14.25
C SER A 371 -6.69 15.55 14.87
N ASP A 372 -7.95 15.11 14.78
CA ASP A 372 -8.40 13.78 15.20
C ASP A 372 -8.16 12.69 14.14
N TRP A 373 -7.38 13.00 13.08
CA TRP A 373 -7.13 12.03 12.02
C TRP A 373 -6.31 10.86 12.52
N LYS A 374 -6.80 9.64 12.27
CA LYS A 374 -6.08 8.41 12.55
C LYS A 374 -5.02 8.15 11.46
N ILE A 375 -3.98 7.41 11.83
CA ILE A 375 -2.93 6.98 10.90
C ILE A 375 -3.11 5.48 10.68
N ILE A 376 -3.24 5.07 9.41
CA ILE A 376 -3.31 3.66 9.03
C ILE A 376 -1.93 3.00 9.04
N LYS A 377 -1.93 1.68 9.18
CA LYS A 377 -0.79 0.79 9.04
C LYS A 377 -1.02 -0.10 7.79
N PRO A 378 -0.40 0.24 6.65
CA PRO A 378 -0.76 -0.33 5.34
C PRO A 378 -0.28 -1.77 5.08
#